data_AF-A0AAF0ZZX2-F1
#
_entry.id   AF-A0AAF0ZZX2-F1
#
_cell.length_a   1.000
_cell.length_b   1.000
_cell.length_c   1.000
_cell.angle_alpha   90.00
_cell.angle_beta   90.00
_cell.angle_gamma   90.00
#
_symmetry.space_group_name_H-M   'P 1'
#
loop_
_entity.id
_entity.type
_entity.pdbx_description
1 polymer ?
#
loop_
_entity_poly.entity_id
_entity_poly.type
_entity_poly.pdbx_seq_one_letter_code
_entity_poly.pdbx_strand_id
1 'polypeptide(L)'
;MSIVTNKFVELPSLIVYPKLKLLILKVYSKDRFKLHDDFFYGMGELNVLSLSGYKCSFLCFPPSILPFPTFIKRLSSLRMLCLSHIMLDDKPITGKLVTLEILNIRECELEELSVEIGKLTNLIMLELWNK
;
A
#
# COMPACT_ATOMS: atom_id res chain seq x y z
N MET A 1 -4.38 14.42 -1.65
CA MET A 1 -3.05 14.78 -2.21
C MET A 1 -2.59 13.66 -3.12
N SER A 2 -1.94 13.96 -4.24
CA SER A 2 -1.37 12.97 -5.16
C SER A 2 0.13 13.19 -5.25
N ILE A 3 0.93 12.15 -5.00
CA ILE A 3 2.38 12.19 -5.11
C ILE A 3 2.79 11.21 -6.21
N VAL A 4 3.50 11.71 -7.20
CA VAL A 4 4.00 10.97 -8.36
C VAL A 4 5.52 10.97 -8.27
N THR A 5 6.13 9.81 -7.98
CA THR A 5 7.57 9.72 -7.72
C THR A 5 8.30 9.09 -8.90
N ASN A 6 9.05 9.88 -9.66
CA ASN A 6 9.86 9.40 -10.81
C ASN A 6 11.36 9.26 -10.53
N LYS A 7 11.84 9.71 -9.35
CA LYS A 7 13.28 9.84 -9.04
C LYS A 7 13.65 9.58 -7.57
N PHE A 8 12.68 9.21 -6.74
CA PHE A 8 12.94 8.96 -5.32
C PHE A 8 13.24 7.48 -5.12
N VAL A 9 14.49 7.19 -4.76
CA VAL A 9 14.86 5.88 -4.20
C VAL A 9 14.12 5.66 -2.87
N GLU A 10 13.87 6.74 -2.12
CA GLU A 10 13.10 6.76 -0.86
C GLU A 10 12.24 8.04 -0.78
N LEU A 11 11.02 7.91 -0.25
CA LEU A 11 10.18 9.07 0.10
C LEU A 11 10.70 9.71 1.40
N PRO A 12 10.60 11.05 1.56
CA PRO A 12 11.03 11.73 2.79
C PRO A 12 10.38 11.11 4.02
N SER A 13 11.18 10.86 5.06
CA SER A 13 10.78 10.09 6.24
C SER A 13 9.71 10.76 7.11
N LEU A 14 9.55 12.09 7.02
CA LEU A 14 8.66 12.87 7.88
C LEU A 14 7.99 13.98 7.08
N ILE A 15 6.83 13.67 6.48
CA ILE A 15 5.91 14.71 6.05
C ILE A 15 4.60 14.54 6.79
N VAL A 16 4.33 15.46 7.72
CA VAL A 16 3.19 15.37 8.63
C VAL A 16 1.98 16.09 8.03
N TYR A 17 0.95 15.32 7.68
CA TYR A 17 -0.31 15.85 7.16
C TYR A 17 -1.51 15.33 7.99
N PRO A 18 -1.80 15.93 9.16
CA PRO A 18 -2.76 15.39 10.13
C PRO A 18 -4.20 15.36 9.62
N LYS A 19 -4.57 16.30 8.74
CA LYS A 19 -5.91 16.41 8.15
C LYS A 19 -6.02 15.73 6.78
N LEU A 20 -4.98 14.99 6.35
CA LEU A 20 -4.99 14.35 5.04
C LEU A 20 -5.92 13.14 5.07
N LYS A 21 -7.00 13.21 4.29
CA LYS A 21 -7.99 12.12 4.20
C LYS A 21 -7.77 11.18 3.03
N LEU A 22 -7.07 11.64 1.99
CA LEU A 22 -6.83 10.90 0.77
C LEU A 22 -5.39 11.09 0.30
N LEU A 23 -4.72 9.97 0.07
CA LEU A 23 -3.37 9.91 -0.47
C LEU A 23 -3.32 8.92 -1.63
N ILE A 24 -2.81 9.39 -2.76
CA ILE A 24 -2.51 8.57 -3.92
C ILE A 24 -0.99 8.63 -4.12
N LEU A 25 -0.32 7.47 -4.04
CA LEU A 25 1.10 7.33 -4.35
C LEU A 25 1.24 6.53 -5.65
N LYS A 26 1.87 7.15 -6.63
CA LYS A 26 2.27 6.46 -7.86
C LYS A 26 3.78 6.29 -7.85
N VAL A 27 4.22 5.05 -7.76
CA VAL A 27 5.64 4.69 -7.64
C VAL A 27 6.17 4.34 -9.04
N TYR A 28 7.17 5.09 -9.50
CA TYR A 28 7.90 4.85 -10.74
C TYR A 28 9.37 4.70 -10.38
N SER A 29 9.74 3.50 -9.95
CA SER A 29 11.12 3.16 -9.65
C SER A 29 11.56 1.96 -10.48
N LYS A 30 12.77 2.06 -11.06
CA LYS A 30 13.46 0.91 -11.68
C LYS A 30 14.06 -0.03 -10.62
N ASP A 31 14.26 0.48 -9.41
CA ASP A 31 14.84 -0.23 -8.27
C ASP A 31 13.77 -0.59 -7.23
N ARG A 32 14.10 -1.49 -6.31
CA ARG A 32 13.24 -1.90 -5.18
C ARG A 32 12.82 -0.68 -4.35
N PHE A 33 11.60 -0.18 -4.57
CA PHE A 33 11.04 0.91 -3.78
C PHE A 33 10.72 0.43 -2.36
N LYS A 34 11.39 1.03 -1.37
CA LYS A 34 11.09 0.80 0.05
C LYS A 34 10.40 2.02 0.63
N LEU A 35 9.21 1.81 1.15
CA LEU A 35 8.54 2.82 1.95
C LEU A 35 9.00 2.70 3.41
N HIS A 36 9.47 3.79 3.99
CA HIS A 36 9.81 3.83 5.41
C HIS A 36 8.55 3.70 6.28
N ASP A 37 8.63 2.97 7.39
CA ASP A 37 7.49 2.71 8.29
C ASP A 37 6.85 3.98 8.86
N ASP A 38 7.62 5.07 8.94
CA ASP A 38 7.18 6.37 9.47
C ASP A 38 6.64 7.31 8.39
N PHE A 39 6.58 6.92 7.12
CA PHE A 39 6.08 7.79 6.05
C PHE A 39 4.64 8.29 6.32
N PHE A 40 3.79 7.43 6.90
CA PHE A 40 2.43 7.78 7.28
C PHE A 40 2.30 8.37 8.68
N TYR A 41 3.43 8.67 9.34
CA TYR A 41 3.42 9.24 10.68
C TYR A 41 2.69 10.58 10.67
N GLY A 42 1.75 10.72 11.60
CA GLY A 42 0.93 11.92 11.71
C GLY A 42 -0.14 12.06 10.62
N MET A 43 -0.45 11.02 9.83
CA MET A 43 -1.61 10.99 8.91
C MET A 43 -2.82 10.29 9.55
N GLY A 44 -3.21 10.75 10.75
CA GLY A 44 -4.23 10.09 11.57
C GLY A 44 -5.65 10.09 10.96
N GLU A 45 -5.98 11.07 10.13
CA GLU A 45 -7.29 11.16 9.46
C GLU A 45 -7.34 10.50 8.07
N LEU A 46 -6.32 9.71 7.70
CA LEU A 46 -6.24 9.12 6.36
C LEU A 46 -7.29 8.02 6.20
N ASN A 47 -8.28 8.28 5.35
CA ASN A 47 -9.39 7.37 5.07
C ASN A 47 -9.15 6.54 3.80
N VAL A 48 -8.50 7.12 2.80
CA VAL A 48 -8.30 6.53 1.48
C VAL A 48 -6.81 6.52 1.13
N LEU A 49 -6.27 5.34 0.89
CA LEU A 49 -4.90 5.14 0.41
C LEU A 49 -4.92 4.37 -0.90
N SER A 50 -4.35 4.96 -1.95
CA SER A 50 -4.10 4.28 -3.21
C SER A 50 -2.60 4.23 -3.48
N LEU A 51 -2.08 3.02 -3.68
CA LEU A 51 -0.70 2.76 -4.06
C LEU A 51 -0.70 2.08 -5.43
N SER A 52 -0.07 2.69 -6.42
CA SER A 52 0.05 2.10 -7.75
C SER A 52 1.49 2.12 -8.22
N GLY A 53 2.02 0.95 -8.62
CA GLY A 53 3.24 0.85 -9.39
C GLY A 53 2.97 0.86 -10.89
N TYR A 54 4.02 0.66 -11.68
CA TYR A 54 3.92 0.41 -13.11
C TYR A 54 4.52 -0.95 -13.43
N LYS A 55 3.71 -1.81 -14.05
CA LYS A 55 4.18 -3.09 -14.62
C LYS A 55 4.81 -2.81 -15.98
N CYS A 56 6.13 -2.64 -16.03
CA CYS A 56 6.85 -2.56 -17.31
C CYS A 56 7.17 -3.96 -17.81
N SER A 57 6.35 -4.48 -18.74
CA SER A 57 6.54 -5.77 -19.42
C SER A 57 7.81 -5.88 -20.30
N PHE A 58 8.58 -4.79 -20.44
CA PHE A 58 9.76 -4.71 -21.30
C PHE A 58 11.08 -4.54 -20.54
N LEU A 59 11.05 -4.50 -19.20
CA LEU A 59 12.24 -4.31 -18.40
C LEU A 59 12.48 -5.52 -17.49
N CYS A 60 13.64 -6.18 -17.64
CA CYS A 60 14.16 -7.30 -16.83
C CYS A 60 14.49 -6.90 -15.37
N PHE A 61 13.69 -6.06 -14.74
CA PHE A 61 13.91 -5.67 -13.35
C PHE A 61 12.91 -6.37 -12.42
N PRO A 62 13.34 -6.81 -11.23
CA PRO A 62 12.42 -7.36 -10.25
C PRO A 62 11.38 -6.29 -9.88
N PRO A 63 10.10 -6.66 -9.75
CA PRO A 63 9.06 -5.70 -9.43
C PRO A 63 9.33 -5.03 -8.09
N SER A 64 8.82 -3.81 -7.91
CA SER A 64 8.97 -3.06 -6.66
C SER A 64 8.27 -3.81 -5.52
N ILE A 65 9.06 -4.43 -4.65
CA ILE A 65 8.58 -5.12 -3.45
C ILE A 65 8.25 -4.05 -2.39
N LEU A 66 6.97 -3.82 -2.19
CA LEU A 66 6.50 -3.12 -1.01
C LEU A 66 6.33 -4.18 0.10
N PRO A 67 7.05 -4.09 1.23
CA PRO A 67 6.77 -4.98 2.34
C PRO A 67 5.29 -4.85 2.71
N PHE A 68 4.55 -5.97 2.67
CA PHE A 68 3.16 -5.98 3.10
C PHE A 68 3.12 -5.62 4.60
N PRO A 69 2.18 -4.79 5.04
CA PRO A 69 2.59 -3.47 5.50
C PRO A 69 2.60 -3.32 7.02
N THR A 70 3.79 -3.28 7.59
CA THR A 70 4.02 -2.79 8.96
C THR A 70 3.52 -1.36 9.16
N PHE A 71 3.62 -0.53 8.13
CA PHE A 71 3.21 0.87 8.15
C PHE A 71 1.70 1.10 8.25
N ILE A 72 0.88 0.17 7.76
CA ILE A 72 -0.59 0.29 7.85
C ILE A 72 -1.07 0.23 9.32
N LYS A 73 -0.28 -0.33 10.24
CA LYS A 73 -0.58 -0.33 11.68
C LYS A 73 -0.82 1.07 12.25
N ARG A 74 -0.34 2.13 11.59
CA ARG A 74 -0.49 3.53 12.00
C ARG A 74 -1.73 4.20 11.40
N LEU A 75 -2.37 3.60 10.40
CA LEU A 75 -3.51 4.15 9.67
C LEU A 75 -4.84 3.72 10.31
N SER A 76 -5.09 4.15 11.55
CA SER A 76 -6.25 3.72 12.35
C SER A 76 -7.61 4.17 11.82
N SER A 77 -7.64 5.12 10.88
CA SER A 77 -8.87 5.63 10.26
C SER A 77 -9.06 5.15 8.82
N LEU A 78 -8.18 4.28 8.33
CA LEU A 78 -8.23 3.83 6.94
C LEU A 78 -9.46 2.99 6.70
N ARG A 79 -10.24 3.38 5.69
CA ARG A 79 -11.44 2.67 5.23
C ARG A 79 -11.26 2.03 3.87
N MET A 80 -10.46 2.65 3.00
CA MET A 80 -10.22 2.16 1.64
C MET A 80 -8.73 2.02 1.36
N LEU A 81 -8.33 0.83 0.92
CA LEU A 81 -6.99 0.52 0.45
C LEU A 81 -7.06 -0.02 -0.98
N CYS A 82 -6.41 0.67 -1.90
CA CYS A 82 -6.29 0.27 -3.30
C CYS A 82 -4.82 0.04 -3.66
N LEU A 83 -4.49 -1.19 -4.03
CA LEU A 83 -3.14 -1.62 -4.42
C LEU A 83 -3.17 -2.07 -5.88
N SER A 84 -2.24 -1.58 -6.69
CA SER A 84 -2.16 -1.93 -8.11
C SER A 84 -0.73 -2.02 -8.60
N HIS A 85 -0.38 -3.10 -9.32
CA HIS A 85 0.95 -3.29 -9.94
C HIS A 85 2.13 -3.10 -8.98
N ILE A 86 2.03 -3.64 -7.77
CA ILE A 86 3.11 -3.65 -6.76
C ILE A 86 3.40 -5.07 -6.32
N MET A 87 4.66 -5.46 -6.12
CA MET A 87 4.96 -6.78 -5.52
C MET A 87 4.84 -6.65 -4.01
N LEU A 88 4.18 -7.60 -3.37
CA LEU A 88 3.96 -7.59 -1.92
C LEU A 88 4.84 -8.66 -1.29
N ASP A 89 5.59 -8.29 -0.24
CA ASP A 89 6.39 -9.26 0.53
C ASP A 89 5.44 -10.19 1.31
N ASP A 90 5.69 -11.51 1.33
CA ASP A 90 4.81 -12.55 1.91
C ASP A 90 4.68 -12.50 3.45
N LYS A 91 5.11 -11.42 4.06
CA LYS A 91 5.11 -11.27 5.50
C LYS A 91 3.67 -11.08 6.02
N PRO A 92 3.25 -11.84 7.05
CA PRO A 92 1.86 -11.82 7.50
C PRO A 92 1.44 -10.46 8.05
N ILE A 93 0.20 -10.08 7.73
CA ILE A 93 -0.46 -8.85 8.20
C ILE A 93 -0.75 -9.01 9.69
N THR A 94 0.18 -8.69 10.58
CA THR A 94 -0.19 -8.69 12.00
C THR A 94 -1.13 -7.52 12.29
N GLY A 95 -2.41 -7.85 12.44
CA GLY A 95 -3.52 -7.15 13.11
C GLY A 95 -3.42 -5.64 13.31
N LYS A 96 -4.37 -4.89 12.72
CA LYS A 96 -4.96 -3.61 13.22
C LYS A 96 -5.76 -2.82 12.19
N LEU A 97 -5.96 -3.34 10.98
CA LEU A 97 -6.88 -2.77 9.97
C LEU A 97 -8.37 -3.01 10.31
N VAL A 98 -8.75 -2.89 11.58
CA VAL A 98 -10.13 -3.14 12.01
C VAL A 98 -11.11 -2.17 11.35
N THR A 99 -10.70 -1.00 10.88
CA THR A 99 -11.59 -0.02 10.22
C THR A 99 -11.69 -0.19 8.70
N LEU A 100 -10.95 -1.12 8.09
CA LEU A 100 -10.93 -1.24 6.65
C LEU A 100 -12.25 -1.83 6.14
N GLU A 101 -12.89 -1.10 5.22
CA GLU A 101 -14.18 -1.46 4.62
C GLU A 101 -13.99 -1.96 3.19
N ILE A 102 -13.02 -1.42 2.46
CA ILE A 102 -12.78 -1.72 1.05
C ILE A 102 -11.30 -2.05 0.84
N LEU A 103 -11.05 -3.23 0.30
CA LEU A 103 -9.74 -3.70 -0.13
C LEU A 103 -9.79 -4.05 -1.62
N ASN A 104 -9.01 -3.34 -2.42
CA ASN A 104 -8.85 -3.62 -3.85
C ASN A 104 -7.39 -3.93 -4.14
N ILE A 105 -7.11 -5.11 -4.66
CA ILE A 105 -5.76 -5.54 -5.04
C ILE A 105 -5.77 -6.00 -6.49
N ARG A 106 -4.97 -5.34 -7.33
CA ARG A 106 -4.87 -5.64 -8.76
C ARG A 106 -3.43 -5.86 -9.20
N GLU A 107 -3.15 -6.98 -9.86
CA GLU A 107 -1.86 -7.32 -10.46
C GLU A 107 -0.68 -7.17 -9.49
N CYS A 108 -0.84 -7.64 -8.25
CA CYS A 108 0.16 -7.47 -7.19
C CYS A 108 1.04 -8.71 -6.94
N GLU A 109 1.05 -9.69 -7.85
CA GLU A 109 1.87 -10.91 -7.78
C GLU A 109 1.85 -11.57 -6.39
N LEU A 110 0.65 -11.67 -5.81
CA LEU A 110 0.42 -12.40 -4.56
C LEU A 110 0.49 -13.91 -4.84
N GLU A 111 1.45 -14.63 -4.25
CA GLU A 111 1.47 -16.10 -4.27
C GLU A 111 0.28 -16.65 -3.47
N GLU A 112 0.04 -16.11 -2.27
CA GLU A 112 -1.11 -16.47 -1.44
C GLU A 112 -1.70 -15.25 -0.73
N LEU A 113 -3.04 -15.22 -0.60
CA LEU A 113 -3.68 -14.29 0.31
C LEU A 113 -3.39 -14.72 1.75
N SER A 114 -2.65 -13.89 2.49
CA SER A 114 -2.40 -14.15 3.91
C SER A 114 -3.70 -14.36 4.69
N VAL A 115 -3.74 -15.40 5.53
CA VAL A 115 -4.86 -15.73 6.45
C VAL A 115 -5.32 -14.52 7.27
N GLU A 116 -4.43 -13.57 7.48
CA GLU A 116 -4.69 -12.33 8.20
C GLU A 116 -5.70 -11.39 7.51
N ILE A 117 -5.96 -11.50 6.20
CA ILE A 117 -7.06 -10.78 5.53
C ILE A 117 -8.41 -11.23 6.11
N GLY A 118 -8.51 -12.48 6.56
CA GLY A 118 -9.69 -12.99 7.27
C GLY A 118 -9.93 -12.32 8.63
N LYS A 119 -9.00 -11.52 9.15
CA LYS A 119 -9.17 -10.74 10.39
C LYS A 119 -9.74 -9.35 10.15
N LEU A 120 -9.99 -8.95 8.89
CA LEU A 120 -10.61 -7.67 8.54
C LEU A 120 -12.13 -7.74 8.75
N THR A 121 -12.58 -7.60 9.99
CA THR A 121 -13.99 -7.81 10.37
C THR A 121 -14.97 -6.79 9.80
N ASN A 122 -14.50 -5.58 9.46
CA ASN A 122 -15.34 -4.52 8.88
C ASN A 122 -15.28 -4.47 7.35
N LEU A 123 -14.63 -5.45 6.71
CA LEU A 123 -14.50 -5.47 5.26
C LEU A 123 -15.86 -5.78 4.61
N ILE A 124 -16.33 -4.84 3.79
CA ILE A 124 -17.60 -4.94 3.04
C ILE A 124 -17.31 -5.32 1.59
N MET A 125 -16.14 -4.95 1.07
CA MET A 125 -15.74 -5.22 -0.31
C MET A 125 -14.30 -5.71 -0.39
N LEU A 126 -14.12 -6.85 -1.04
CA LEU A 126 -12.83 -7.42 -1.39
C LEU A 126 -12.81 -7.66 -2.90
N GLU A 127 -11.99 -6.90 -3.62
CA GLU A 127 -11.69 -7.13 -5.03
C GLU A 127 -10.26 -7.63 -5.17
N LEU A 128 -10.10 -8.78 -5.82
CA LEU A 128 -8.82 -9.38 -6.11
C LEU A 128 -8.75 -9.68 -7.61
N TRP A 129 -7.76 -9.08 -8.27
CA TRP A 129 -7.47 -9.36 -9.66
C TRP A 129 -6.00 -9.71 -9.79
N ASN A 130 -5.67 -10.99 -9.91
CA ASN A 130 -4.33 -11.44 -10.28
C ASN A 130 -4.45 -12.17 -11.61
N LYS A 131 -3.54 -11.90 -12.54
CA LYS A 131 -3.62 -12.41 -13.92
C LYS A 131 -2.41 -13.27 -14.22
#